data_AF-A0A524AS87-F1
#
_entry.id   AF-A0A524AS87-F1
#
_cell.length_a   1.000
_cell.length_b   1.000
_cell.length_c   1.000
_cell.angle_alpha   90.00
_cell.angle_beta   90.00
_cell.angle_gamma   90.00
#
_symmetry.space_group_name_H-M   'P 1'
#
loop_
_entity.id
_entity.type
_entity.pdbx_description
1 polymer ?
#
loop_
_entity_poly.entity_id
_entity_poly.type
_entity_poly.pdbx_seq_one_letter_code
_entity_poly.pdbx_strand_id
1 'polypeptide(L)'
;MNGTPPSSGSGDPTGAEKDRHRRELPDTQAARLELSWPCTRCWSMQHAIESDIGDRVAKRVLVAIVVIYLVLAWLYATATPAWQVPDEPAHYNYVKYVAENRRLPELRPGDYPHQYLEEIKRRRFPEDMSIEPIRYESHQPPLYYLLAAFVYRIASSLPGLPMPLGLRVLSLVLGAISLVLSYKLVRAIYPQEPGLALGTAAFAATLPMHLAMTAAVNNDVLTELLLALVVWQLVRMNSDDWTARRTLGLGVMLGLAFLTKMQSYPAFGVALVALVWDGWRSRRTCRTMVTRGAIMFGAALLVALPWLVRNA
;
A
#
# COMPACT_ATOMS: atom_id res chain seq x y z
N MET A 1 -21.25 -50.47 -86.42
CA MET A 1 -19.87 -50.98 -86.22
C MET A 1 -19.79 -51.47 -84.79
N ASN A 2 -20.18 -52.73 -84.59
CA ASN A 2 -19.29 -53.87 -84.25
C ASN A 2 -18.78 -53.71 -82.81
N GLY A 3 -19.07 -54.55 -81.81
CA GLY A 3 -19.61 -55.91 -81.72
C GLY A 3 -18.97 -56.48 -80.44
N THR A 4 -19.74 -56.79 -79.38
CA THR A 4 -20.11 -58.15 -78.89
C THR A 4 -18.93 -59.09 -78.50
N PRO A 5 -19.08 -60.05 -77.56
CA PRO A 5 -19.92 -60.14 -76.35
C PRO A 5 -19.21 -60.95 -75.18
N PRO A 6 -19.83 -61.84 -74.33
CA PRO A 6 -19.65 -61.78 -72.87
C PRO A 6 -19.30 -63.15 -72.18
N SER A 7 -19.42 -63.20 -70.84
CA SER A 7 -20.02 -64.29 -70.00
C SER A 7 -19.17 -64.98 -68.91
N SER A 8 -19.84 -65.17 -67.75
CA SER A 8 -19.69 -66.22 -66.69
C SER A 8 -18.38 -66.27 -65.90
N GLY A 9 -18.32 -66.60 -64.60
CA GLY A 9 -19.29 -67.14 -63.66
C GLY A 9 -18.58 -68.12 -62.71
N SER A 10 -18.77 -67.95 -61.39
CA SER A 10 -18.73 -68.92 -60.28
C SER A 10 -17.49 -69.79 -59.96
N GLY A 11 -17.14 -69.85 -58.66
CA GLY A 11 -16.67 -71.10 -58.01
C GLY A 11 -15.48 -71.00 -57.03
N ASP A 12 -15.76 -70.87 -55.73
CA ASP A 12 -14.91 -71.30 -54.58
C ASP A 12 -14.84 -72.87 -54.56
N PRO A 13 -13.99 -73.63 -53.80
CA PRO A 13 -13.65 -73.42 -52.37
C PRO A 13 -12.29 -73.94 -51.81
N THR A 14 -11.98 -73.51 -50.58
CA THR A 14 -11.30 -74.22 -49.45
C THR A 14 -10.01 -75.03 -49.66
N GLY A 15 -9.00 -74.74 -48.82
CA GLY A 15 -7.88 -75.65 -48.55
C GLY A 15 -6.90 -75.10 -47.51
N ALA A 16 -7.06 -75.53 -46.26
CA ALA A 16 -6.15 -75.27 -45.16
C ALA A 16 -4.84 -76.08 -45.27
N GLU A 17 -3.82 -75.65 -44.52
CA GLU A 17 -3.09 -76.48 -43.54
C GLU A 17 -1.54 -76.55 -43.65
N LYS A 18 -0.93 -76.31 -42.47
CA LYS A 18 0.38 -76.72 -41.91
C LYS A 18 1.68 -76.09 -42.45
N ASP A 19 2.42 -75.27 -41.69
CA ASP A 19 3.04 -75.40 -40.34
C ASP A 19 4.42 -76.12 -40.35
N ARG A 20 5.36 -75.56 -39.54
CA ARG A 20 6.75 -75.97 -39.21
C ARG A 20 7.85 -75.72 -40.24
N HIS A 21 9.08 -75.30 -39.89
CA HIS A 21 9.79 -75.15 -38.62
C HIS A 21 11.01 -74.24 -38.87
N ARG A 22 11.26 -73.22 -38.04
CA ARG A 22 12.64 -72.78 -37.75
C ARG A 22 12.69 -72.21 -36.32
N ARG A 23 13.51 -72.84 -35.49
CA ARG A 23 13.76 -72.55 -34.07
C ARG A 23 14.93 -71.57 -33.90
N GLU A 24 14.93 -70.88 -32.75
CA GLU A 24 16.09 -70.40 -31.94
C GLU A 24 16.86 -69.19 -32.51
N LEU A 25 17.04 -68.03 -31.83
CA LEU A 25 17.53 -67.72 -30.47
C LEU A 25 17.06 -66.31 -29.99
N PRO A 26 17.17 -65.95 -28.69
CA PRO A 26 16.72 -64.67 -28.14
C PRO A 26 17.79 -63.57 -28.22
N ASP A 27 17.53 -62.51 -28.98
CA ASP A 27 18.37 -61.31 -29.00
C ASP A 27 18.01 -60.34 -27.87
N THR A 28 18.89 -60.33 -26.88
CA THR A 28 19.14 -59.19 -26.00
C THR A 28 19.48 -57.94 -26.82
N GLN A 29 18.64 -56.90 -26.76
CA GLN A 29 19.00 -55.46 -26.84
C GLN A 29 17.78 -54.60 -27.23
N ALA A 30 16.79 -54.55 -26.34
CA ALA A 30 15.84 -53.45 -26.31
C ALA A 30 15.89 -52.79 -24.94
N ALA A 31 17.08 -52.27 -24.59
CA ALA A 31 17.22 -51.22 -23.60
C ALA A 31 16.52 -49.96 -24.15
N ARG A 32 15.19 -49.95 -24.09
CA ARG A 32 14.45 -48.70 -23.98
C ARG A 32 14.82 -48.11 -22.64
N LEU A 33 15.78 -47.20 -22.67
CA LEU A 33 15.90 -46.15 -21.66
C LEU A 33 14.56 -45.42 -21.62
N GLU A 34 13.66 -45.88 -20.75
CA GLU A 34 12.62 -45.03 -20.23
C GLU A 34 13.32 -43.90 -19.48
N LEU A 35 13.54 -42.78 -20.18
CA LEU A 35 13.65 -41.49 -19.53
C LEU A 35 12.30 -41.26 -18.83
N SER A 36 12.26 -41.69 -17.58
CA SER A 36 11.22 -41.34 -16.63
C SER A 36 11.16 -39.81 -16.58
N TRP A 37 10.09 -39.27 -17.13
CA TRP A 37 9.72 -37.86 -16.99
C TRP A 37 9.75 -37.47 -15.50
N PRO A 38 10.25 -36.28 -15.13
CA PRO A 38 10.29 -35.88 -13.74
C PRO A 38 8.87 -35.92 -13.18
N CYS A 39 8.71 -36.69 -12.09
CA CYS A 39 7.48 -36.80 -11.33
C CYS A 39 6.94 -35.37 -11.09
N THR A 40 5.71 -35.06 -11.52
CA THR A 40 5.06 -33.75 -11.35
C THR A 40 5.12 -33.24 -9.90
N ARG A 41 5.21 -34.15 -8.93
CA ARG A 41 5.49 -33.85 -7.52
C ARG A 41 6.86 -33.22 -7.26
N CYS A 42 7.94 -33.70 -7.87
CA CYS A 42 9.28 -33.11 -7.72
C CYS A 42 9.35 -31.70 -8.31
N TRP A 43 8.71 -31.48 -9.46
CA TRP A 43 8.61 -30.15 -10.06
C TRP A 43 7.82 -29.17 -9.18
N SER A 44 6.69 -29.62 -8.60
CA SER A 44 5.91 -28.81 -7.65
C SER A 44 6.64 -28.50 -6.33
N MET A 45 7.45 -29.43 -5.81
CA MET A 45 8.24 -29.20 -4.60
C MET A 45 9.42 -28.26 -4.87
N GLN A 46 10.11 -28.39 -6.02
CA GLN A 46 11.17 -27.45 -6.40
C GLN A 46 10.64 -26.03 -6.60
N HIS A 47 9.51 -25.86 -7.31
CA HIS A 47 8.88 -24.54 -7.47
C HIS A 47 8.42 -23.95 -6.12
N ALA A 48 7.89 -24.78 -5.22
CA ALA A 48 7.52 -24.33 -3.88
C ALA A 48 8.75 -23.88 -3.06
N ILE A 49 9.85 -24.62 -3.09
CA ILE A 49 11.10 -24.28 -2.39
C ILE A 49 11.74 -23.02 -2.99
N GLU A 50 11.83 -22.91 -4.32
CA GLU A 50 12.36 -21.72 -5.00
C GLU A 50 11.52 -20.48 -4.70
N SER A 51 10.19 -20.61 -4.66
CA SER A 51 9.28 -19.52 -4.29
C SER A 51 9.47 -19.06 -2.84
N ASP A 52 9.65 -20.00 -1.90
CA ASP A 52 9.85 -19.69 -0.48
C ASP A 52 11.23 -19.05 -0.22
N ILE A 53 12.28 -19.48 -0.93
CA ILE A 53 13.60 -18.85 -0.88
C ILE A 53 13.51 -17.42 -1.43
N GLY A 54 12.84 -17.21 -2.57
CA GLY A 54 12.62 -15.90 -3.17
C GLY A 54 11.90 -14.93 -2.22
N ASP A 55 10.85 -15.40 -1.55
CA ASP A 55 10.09 -14.60 -0.59
C ASP A 55 10.91 -14.26 0.67
N ARG A 56 11.74 -15.19 1.16
CA ARG A 56 12.66 -14.93 2.27
C ARG A 56 13.72 -13.89 1.91
N VAL A 57 14.29 -13.96 0.71
CA VAL A 57 15.25 -12.96 0.21
C VAL A 57 14.56 -11.59 0.07
N ALA A 58 13.37 -11.53 -0.54
CA ALA A 58 12.63 -10.29 -0.71
C ALA A 58 12.31 -9.61 0.64
N LYS A 59 11.91 -10.39 1.66
CA LYS A 59 11.69 -9.87 3.02
C LYS A 59 12.96 -9.27 3.62
N ARG A 60 14.11 -9.94 3.48
CA ARG A 60 15.40 -9.41 3.96
C ARG A 60 15.81 -8.12 3.25
N VAL A 61 15.61 -8.06 1.93
CA VAL A 61 15.89 -6.84 1.15
C VAL A 61 14.95 -5.71 1.58
N LEU A 62 13.66 -5.99 1.79
CA LEU A 62 12.72 -4.98 2.29
C LEU A 62 13.14 -4.46 3.67
N VAL A 63 13.56 -5.34 4.58
CA VAL A 63 14.09 -4.93 5.90
C VAL A 63 15.31 -4.03 5.71
N ALA A 64 16.25 -4.39 4.82
CA ALA A 64 17.41 -3.57 4.53
C ALA A 64 17.02 -2.18 3.98
N ILE A 65 16.04 -2.11 3.06
CA ILE A 65 15.50 -0.85 2.53
C ILE A 65 14.92 0.01 3.65
N VAL A 66 14.12 -0.58 4.54
CA VAL A 66 13.53 0.15 5.68
C VAL A 66 14.60 0.63 6.65
N VAL A 67 15.63 -0.17 6.92
CA VAL A 67 16.77 0.25 7.76
C VAL A 67 17.54 1.40 7.10
N ILE A 68 17.82 1.33 5.79
CA ILE A 68 18.47 2.42 5.04
C ILE A 68 17.62 3.68 5.12
N TYR A 69 16.31 3.58 4.89
CA TYR A 69 15.38 4.70 5.05
C TYR A 69 15.47 5.30 6.46
N LEU A 70 15.41 4.49 7.51
CA LEU A 70 15.45 4.98 8.89
C LEU A 70 16.77 5.69 9.18
N VAL A 71 17.90 5.19 8.68
CA VAL A 71 19.20 5.86 8.80
C VAL A 71 19.19 7.20 8.07
N LEU A 72 18.75 7.24 6.81
CA LEU A 72 18.69 8.47 6.02
C LEU A 72 17.73 9.50 6.62
N ALA A 73 16.52 9.07 6.99
CA ALA A 73 15.50 9.93 7.58
C ALA A 73 15.94 10.44 8.96
N TRP A 74 16.65 9.63 9.75
CA TRP A 74 17.25 10.07 11.01
C TRP A 74 18.34 11.12 10.78
N LEU A 75 19.21 10.92 9.79
CA LEU A 75 20.20 11.92 9.41
C LEU A 75 19.53 13.22 8.97
N TYR A 76 18.46 13.18 8.17
CA TYR A 76 17.66 14.37 7.84
C TYR A 76 17.04 15.02 9.07
N ALA A 77 16.42 14.23 9.95
CA ALA A 77 15.73 14.72 11.15
C ALA A 77 16.70 15.37 12.16
N THR A 78 17.96 14.97 12.18
CA THR A 78 18.99 15.51 13.09
C THR A 78 19.83 16.62 12.45
N ALA A 79 20.15 16.51 11.16
CA ALA A 79 20.95 17.51 10.45
C ALA A 79 20.14 18.74 10.05
N THR A 80 18.81 18.62 9.88
CA THR A 80 17.95 19.76 9.59
C THR A 80 17.70 20.55 10.88
N PRO A 81 18.14 21.82 10.98
CA PRO A 81 17.88 22.62 12.16
C PRO A 81 16.38 22.74 12.45
N ALA A 82 16.03 23.03 13.69
CA ALA A 82 14.64 23.25 14.07
C ALA A 82 14.01 24.32 13.18
N TRP A 83 12.74 24.11 12.80
CA TRP A 83 11.90 25.10 12.12
C TRP A 83 12.22 25.38 10.66
N GLN A 84 13.28 24.78 10.11
CA GLN A 84 13.67 25.02 8.71
C GLN A 84 12.89 24.18 7.69
N VAL A 85 12.14 23.16 8.14
CA VAL A 85 11.24 22.45 7.23
C VAL A 85 9.98 23.31 7.02
N PRO A 86 9.44 23.40 5.78
CA PRO A 86 8.20 24.13 5.52
C PRO A 86 7.09 23.73 6.49
N ASP A 87 6.40 24.76 6.99
CA ASP A 87 5.21 24.70 7.86
C ASP A 87 5.35 23.96 9.20
N GLU A 88 6.52 23.34 9.46
CA GLU A 88 6.83 22.61 10.69
C GLU A 88 6.56 23.43 11.98
N PRO A 89 6.89 24.73 12.07
CA PRO A 89 6.57 25.53 13.26
C PRO A 89 5.07 25.63 13.53
N ALA A 90 4.25 25.75 12.48
CA ALA A 90 2.81 25.86 12.61
C ALA A 90 2.18 24.53 13.06
N HIS A 91 2.64 23.41 12.47
CA HIS A 91 2.23 22.08 12.91
C HIS A 91 2.66 21.80 14.35
N TYR A 92 3.89 22.15 14.71
CA TYR A 92 4.38 22.03 16.08
C TYR A 92 3.51 22.80 17.08
N ASN A 93 3.18 24.05 16.79
CA ASN A 93 2.34 24.87 17.66
C ASN A 93 0.94 24.28 17.83
N TYR A 94 0.37 23.67 16.79
CA TYR A 94 -0.88 22.91 16.91
C TYR A 94 -0.68 21.73 17.88
N VAL A 95 0.32 20.88 17.67
CA VAL A 95 0.61 19.72 18.55
C VAL A 95 0.78 20.15 20.00
N LYS A 96 1.61 21.18 20.24
CA LYS A 96 1.83 21.77 21.56
C LYS A 96 0.52 22.24 22.20
N TYR A 97 -0.28 23.01 21.45
CA TYR A 97 -1.55 23.53 21.95
C TYR A 97 -2.50 22.40 22.39
N VAL A 98 -2.65 21.35 21.57
CA VAL A 98 -3.48 20.19 21.90
C VAL A 98 -2.95 19.44 23.12
N ALA A 99 -1.63 19.25 23.21
CA ALA A 99 -1.00 18.55 24.33
C ALA A 99 -1.20 19.28 25.66
N GLU A 100 -1.04 20.61 25.65
CA GLU A 100 -1.09 21.46 26.85
C GLU A 100 -2.53 21.81 27.26
N ASN A 101 -3.41 22.08 26.29
CA ASN A 101 -4.75 22.60 26.57
C ASN A 101 -5.84 21.53 26.52
N ARG A 102 -5.58 20.34 25.95
CA ARG A 102 -6.57 19.26 25.73
C ARG A 102 -7.81 19.72 24.93
N ARG A 103 -7.63 20.73 24.09
CA ARG A 103 -8.62 21.26 23.15
C ARG A 103 -7.97 21.49 21.80
N LEU A 104 -8.79 21.48 20.77
CA LEU A 104 -8.37 21.81 19.42
C LEU A 104 -8.21 23.34 19.30
N PRO A 105 -7.18 23.86 18.61
CA PRO A 105 -7.06 25.29 18.34
C PRO A 105 -8.15 25.75 17.37
N GLU A 106 -8.31 27.07 17.29
CA GLU A 106 -9.14 27.77 16.31
C GLU A 106 -8.23 28.69 15.52
N LEU A 107 -8.39 28.73 14.20
CA LEU A 107 -7.68 29.69 13.36
C LEU A 107 -8.29 31.08 13.54
N ARG A 108 -7.46 32.08 13.84
CA ARG A 108 -7.88 33.46 14.10
C ARG A 108 -7.14 34.46 13.22
N PRO A 109 -7.73 35.64 12.96
CA PRO A 109 -6.99 36.74 12.34
C PRO A 109 -5.70 37.03 13.12
N GLY A 110 -4.57 37.07 12.42
CA GLY A 110 -3.24 37.24 13.01
C GLY A 110 -2.41 35.95 13.15
N ASP A 111 -3.01 34.76 13.03
CA ASP A 111 -2.29 33.47 13.12
C ASP A 111 -1.39 33.18 11.89
N TYR A 112 -1.50 34.01 10.84
CA TYR A 112 -0.59 34.08 9.70
C TYR A 112 0.11 35.46 9.66
N PRO A 113 1.09 35.72 10.53
CA PRO A 113 1.76 37.02 10.57
C PRO A 113 2.79 37.11 9.44
N HIS A 114 2.32 37.41 8.23
CA HIS A 114 3.12 37.30 7.00
C HIS A 114 4.47 38.02 7.06
N GLN A 115 4.50 39.29 7.48
CA GLN A 115 5.75 40.06 7.59
C GLN A 115 6.76 39.43 8.56
N TYR A 116 6.27 38.99 9.73
CA TYR A 116 7.08 38.31 10.73
C TYR A 116 7.59 36.96 10.22
N LEU A 117 6.72 36.19 9.54
CA LEU A 117 7.06 34.88 8.99
C LEU A 117 8.15 34.99 7.91
N GLU A 118 8.09 36.01 7.05
CA GLU A 118 9.13 36.25 6.05
C GLU A 118 10.45 36.70 6.69
N GLU A 119 10.38 37.52 7.73
CA GLU A 119 11.58 37.95 8.47
C GLU A 119 12.26 36.79 9.20
N ILE A 120 11.51 35.98 9.97
CA ILE A 120 12.06 34.85 10.73
C ILE A 120 12.65 33.79 9.80
N LYS A 121 12.02 33.52 8.65
CA LYS A 121 12.55 32.63 7.61
C LYS A 121 13.86 33.18 7.02
N ARG A 122 13.91 34.47 6.65
CA ARG A 122 15.11 35.12 6.11
C ARG A 122 16.28 35.05 7.09
N ARG A 123 16.02 35.22 8.38
CA ARG A 123 17.01 35.13 9.47
C ARG A 123 17.29 33.69 9.93
N ARG A 124 16.65 32.68 9.31
CA ARG A 124 16.79 31.25 9.61
C ARG A 124 16.45 30.86 11.07
N PHE A 125 15.36 31.42 11.61
CA PHE A 125 14.84 31.11 12.94
C PHE A 125 15.87 31.30 14.09
N PRO A 126 16.36 32.54 14.30
CA PRO A 126 17.30 32.83 15.38
C PRO A 126 16.60 32.73 16.75
N GLU A 127 17.38 32.53 17.82
CA GLU A 127 16.85 32.30 19.18
C GLU A 127 16.04 33.47 19.76
N ASP A 128 16.27 34.70 19.28
CA ASP A 128 15.57 35.92 19.68
C ASP A 128 14.15 36.03 19.09
N MET A 129 13.78 35.17 18.13
CA MET A 129 12.49 35.20 17.45
C MET A 129 11.66 33.94 17.76
N SER A 130 10.52 34.11 18.42
CA SER A 130 9.63 33.01 18.79
C SER A 130 8.80 32.47 17.61
N ILE A 131 8.59 31.16 17.56
CA ILE A 131 7.66 30.54 16.60
C ILE A 131 6.20 30.63 17.02
N GLU A 132 5.90 31.02 18.26
CA GLU A 132 4.54 30.98 18.86
C GLU A 132 3.44 31.70 18.05
N PRO A 133 3.70 32.85 17.38
CA PRO A 133 2.70 33.51 16.55
C PRO A 133 2.32 32.74 15.27
N ILE A 134 3.09 31.72 14.88
CA ILE A 134 2.94 31.00 13.62
C ILE A 134 1.90 29.87 13.81
N ARG A 135 0.63 30.13 13.51
CA ARG A 135 -0.48 29.22 13.87
C ARG A 135 -1.47 28.93 12.75
N TYR A 136 -1.13 29.30 11.52
CA TYR A 136 -2.01 29.18 10.35
C TYR A 136 -2.50 27.75 10.04
N GLU A 137 -1.79 26.72 10.49
CA GLU A 137 -2.21 25.31 10.38
C GLU A 137 -3.33 24.90 11.36
N SER A 138 -3.80 25.80 12.24
CA SER A 138 -4.87 25.52 13.21
C SER A 138 -6.21 25.15 12.57
N HIS A 139 -6.37 25.41 11.27
CA HIS A 139 -7.56 25.01 10.49
C HIS A 139 -7.56 23.51 10.13
N GLN A 140 -6.44 22.81 10.26
CA GLN A 140 -6.33 21.44 9.79
C GLN A 140 -7.15 20.46 10.66
N PRO A 141 -7.64 19.37 10.05
CA PRO A 141 -8.26 18.27 10.77
C PRO A 141 -7.35 17.65 11.85
N PRO A 142 -7.91 17.11 12.95
CA PRO A 142 -7.17 16.95 14.20
C PRO A 142 -6.40 15.63 14.34
N LEU A 143 -6.60 14.62 13.48
CA LEU A 143 -6.15 13.25 13.76
C LEU A 143 -4.64 13.14 13.95
N TYR A 144 -3.85 13.74 13.06
CA TYR A 144 -2.40 13.78 13.18
C TYR A 144 -1.97 14.46 14.48
N TYR A 145 -2.57 15.60 14.80
CA TYR A 145 -2.20 16.41 15.95
C TYR A 145 -2.57 15.75 17.28
N LEU A 146 -3.67 14.99 17.33
CA LEU A 146 -4.03 14.19 18.50
C LEU A 146 -3.01 13.08 18.76
N LEU A 147 -2.55 12.40 17.70
CA LEU A 147 -1.51 11.37 17.80
C LEU A 147 -0.17 12.00 18.20
N ALA A 148 0.23 13.08 17.54
CA ALA A 148 1.46 13.79 17.84
C ALA A 148 1.45 14.43 19.24
N ALA A 149 0.30 14.88 19.75
CA ALA A 149 0.19 15.41 21.11
C ALA A 149 0.42 14.34 22.18
N PHE A 150 0.06 13.08 21.90
CA PHE A 150 0.44 11.97 22.76
C PHE A 150 1.96 11.77 22.77
N VAL A 151 2.61 11.79 21.60
CA VAL A 151 4.07 11.71 21.48
C VAL A 151 4.77 12.89 22.16
N TYR A 152 4.24 14.11 22.01
CA TYR A 152 4.74 15.32 22.66
C TYR A 152 4.80 15.14 24.18
N ARG A 153 3.75 14.61 24.80
CA ARG A 153 3.72 14.39 26.26
C ARG A 153 4.78 13.38 26.70
N ILE A 154 4.99 12.31 25.94
CA ILE A 154 6.07 11.34 26.22
C ILE A 154 7.43 12.03 26.06
N ALA A 155 7.68 12.71 24.95
CA ALA A 155 8.92 13.40 24.68
C ALA A 155 9.23 14.47 25.74
N SER A 156 8.22 15.19 26.23
CA SER A 156 8.36 16.20 27.30
C SER A 156 8.82 15.62 28.64
N SER A 157 8.63 14.32 28.86
CA SER A 157 9.10 13.63 30.07
C SER A 157 10.55 13.13 29.96
N LEU A 158 11.18 13.21 28.77
CA LEU A 158 12.54 12.76 28.51
C LEU A 158 13.53 13.93 28.55
N PRO A 159 14.42 14.00 29.56
CA PRO A 159 15.40 15.09 29.66
C PRO A 159 16.37 15.11 28.48
N GLY A 160 16.65 16.29 27.94
CA GLY A 160 17.69 16.50 26.92
C GLY A 160 17.30 16.16 25.47
N LEU A 161 16.09 15.65 25.22
CA LEU A 161 15.59 15.42 23.86
C LEU A 161 15.06 16.73 23.25
N PRO A 162 15.59 17.21 22.11
CA PRO A 162 14.98 18.34 21.41
C PRO A 162 13.55 17.99 20.99
N MET A 163 12.57 18.81 21.39
CA MET A 163 11.16 18.50 21.15
C MET A 163 10.81 18.25 19.68
N PRO A 164 11.33 19.04 18.70
CA PRO A 164 11.08 18.75 17.28
C PRO A 164 11.56 17.36 16.89
N LEU A 165 12.73 16.91 17.38
CA LEU A 165 13.25 15.57 17.09
C LEU A 165 12.32 14.47 17.63
N GLY A 166 11.81 14.63 18.84
CA GLY A 166 10.85 13.69 19.44
C GLY A 166 9.58 13.51 18.58
N LEU A 167 9.08 14.59 17.99
CA LEU A 167 7.94 14.53 17.07
C LEU A 167 8.31 14.03 15.67
N ARG A 168 9.49 14.36 15.15
CA ARG A 168 9.99 13.84 13.87
C ARG A 168 10.11 12.30 13.88
N VAL A 169 10.43 11.69 15.02
CA VAL A 169 10.44 10.22 15.18
C VAL A 169 9.08 9.59 14.84
N LEU A 170 7.97 10.25 15.19
CA LEU A 170 6.64 9.78 14.78
C LEU A 170 6.53 9.72 13.25
N SER A 171 6.95 10.79 12.57
CA SER A 171 6.93 10.87 11.11
C SER A 171 7.84 9.81 10.46
N LEU A 172 9.02 9.56 11.02
CA LEU A 172 9.93 8.48 10.58
C LEU A 172 9.26 7.10 10.67
N VAL A 173 8.57 6.81 11.78
CA VAL A 173 7.87 5.53 11.95
C VAL A 173 6.73 5.41 10.95
N LEU A 174 5.94 6.46 10.76
CA LEU A 174 4.85 6.48 9.77
C LEU A 174 5.37 6.31 8.33
N GLY A 175 6.49 6.95 7.99
CA GLY A 175 7.15 6.79 6.70
C GLY A 175 7.67 5.37 6.48
N ALA A 176 8.29 4.76 7.49
CA ALA A 176 8.74 3.36 7.41
C ALA A 176 7.59 2.38 7.19
N ILE A 177 6.45 2.59 7.85
CA ILE A 177 5.23 1.80 7.62
C ILE A 177 4.70 2.03 6.19
N SER A 178 4.76 3.27 5.70
CA SER A 178 4.35 3.62 4.34
C SER A 178 5.19 2.92 3.27
N LEU A 179 6.50 2.73 3.49
CA LEU A 179 7.37 1.94 2.61
C LEU A 179 7.00 0.45 2.58
N VAL A 180 6.69 -0.14 3.73
CA VAL A 180 6.23 -1.54 3.77
C VAL A 180 4.88 -1.67 3.07
N LEU A 181 4.02 -0.66 3.20
CA LEU A 181 2.72 -0.65 2.56
C LEU A 181 2.81 -0.44 1.04
N SER A 182 3.72 0.40 0.56
CA SER A 182 3.97 0.59 -0.87
C SER A 182 4.47 -0.71 -1.51
N TYR A 183 5.39 -1.43 -0.84
CA TYR A 183 5.78 -2.78 -1.24
C TYR A 183 4.57 -3.72 -1.33
N LYS A 184 3.73 -3.76 -0.28
CA LYS A 184 2.53 -4.62 -0.26
C LYS A 184 1.50 -4.24 -1.33
N LEU A 185 1.38 -2.96 -1.68
CA LEU A 185 0.53 -2.46 -2.75
C LEU A 185 1.00 -2.94 -4.11
N VAL A 186 2.28 -2.77 -4.42
CA VAL A 186 2.82 -3.25 -5.70
C VAL A 186 2.75 -4.77 -5.78
N ARG A 187 3.01 -5.50 -4.69
CA ARG A 187 2.83 -6.97 -4.64
C ARG A 187 1.38 -7.42 -4.85
N ALA A 188 0.41 -6.59 -4.47
CA ALA A 188 -1.01 -6.90 -4.70
C ALA A 188 -1.40 -6.74 -6.18
N ILE A 189 -0.76 -5.80 -6.90
CA ILE A 189 -1.02 -5.55 -8.34
C ILE A 189 -0.18 -6.49 -9.22
N TYR A 190 1.10 -6.70 -8.88
CA TYR A 190 2.06 -7.51 -9.61
C TYR A 190 2.67 -8.62 -8.73
N PRO A 191 1.92 -9.71 -8.43
CA PRO A 191 2.37 -10.80 -7.56
C PRO A 191 3.58 -11.59 -8.08
N GLN A 192 3.85 -11.55 -9.39
CA GLN A 192 4.98 -12.25 -10.00
C GLN A 192 6.27 -11.41 -10.02
N GLU A 193 6.19 -10.10 -9.73
CA GLU A 193 7.30 -9.15 -9.89
C GLU A 193 7.74 -8.55 -8.53
N PRO A 194 8.38 -9.33 -7.64
CA PRO A 194 8.84 -8.82 -6.35
C PRO A 194 9.91 -7.73 -6.51
N GLY A 195 10.70 -7.78 -7.59
CA GLY A 195 11.70 -6.77 -7.92
C GLY A 195 11.09 -5.38 -8.12
N LEU A 196 9.93 -5.28 -8.79
CA LEU A 196 9.23 -4.02 -8.97
C LEU A 196 8.77 -3.44 -7.62
N ALA A 197 8.21 -4.27 -6.75
CA ALA A 197 7.77 -3.85 -5.42
C ALA A 197 8.94 -3.38 -4.53
N LEU A 198 10.06 -4.11 -4.55
CA LEU A 198 11.28 -3.70 -3.85
C LEU A 198 11.85 -2.41 -4.44
N GLY A 199 11.85 -2.27 -5.77
CA GLY A 199 12.28 -1.07 -6.47
C GLY A 199 11.44 0.15 -6.10
N THR A 200 10.11 0.02 -6.04
CA THR A 200 9.21 1.09 -5.57
C THR A 200 9.52 1.50 -4.13
N ALA A 201 9.68 0.53 -3.22
CA ALA A 201 10.01 0.83 -1.84
C ALA A 201 11.40 1.48 -1.71
N ALA A 202 12.40 0.99 -2.45
CA ALA A 202 13.76 1.56 -2.47
C ALA A 202 13.78 2.98 -3.05
N PHE A 203 13.01 3.22 -4.12
CA PHE A 203 12.88 4.54 -4.72
C PHE A 203 12.24 5.53 -3.75
N ALA A 204 11.10 5.18 -3.14
CA ALA A 204 10.46 6.02 -2.13
C ALA A 204 11.37 6.24 -0.90
N ALA A 205 12.12 5.21 -0.48
CA ALA A 205 13.07 5.28 0.65
C ALA A 205 14.23 6.26 0.41
N THR A 206 14.62 6.49 -0.84
CA THR A 206 15.80 7.28 -1.21
C THR A 206 15.48 8.58 -1.93
N LEU A 207 14.20 8.84 -2.24
CA LEU A 207 13.76 10.08 -2.88
C LEU A 207 13.93 11.26 -1.91
N PRO A 208 14.78 12.28 -2.23
CA PRO A 208 15.11 13.35 -1.29
C PRO A 208 13.89 14.12 -0.76
N MET A 209 12.91 14.37 -1.63
CA MET A 209 11.68 15.06 -1.23
C MET A 209 10.85 14.24 -0.23
N HIS A 210 10.72 12.92 -0.42
CA HIS A 210 9.99 12.07 0.52
C HIS A 210 10.75 11.95 1.85
N LEU A 211 12.09 11.84 1.83
CA LEU A 211 12.91 11.87 3.05
C LEU A 211 12.76 13.19 3.81
N ALA A 212 12.84 14.33 3.14
CA ALA A 212 12.70 15.65 3.76
C ALA A 212 11.31 15.83 4.41
N MET A 213 10.24 15.43 3.71
CA MET A 213 8.87 15.55 4.23
C MET A 213 8.58 14.56 5.37
N THR A 214 9.09 13.33 5.30
CA THR A 214 8.88 12.32 6.36
C THR A 214 9.82 12.50 7.55
N ALA A 215 10.84 13.34 7.44
CA ALA A 215 11.73 13.75 8.53
C ALA A 215 11.27 15.01 9.27
N ALA A 216 10.02 15.44 9.07
CA ALA A 216 9.47 16.68 9.61
C ALA A 216 8.13 16.49 10.32
N VAL A 217 7.74 17.45 11.15
CA VAL A 217 6.43 17.45 11.81
C VAL A 217 5.38 18.03 10.86
N ASN A 218 4.62 17.17 10.17
CA ASN A 218 3.51 17.54 9.29
C ASN A 218 2.44 16.43 9.24
N ASN A 219 1.24 16.80 8.79
CA ASN A 219 0.13 15.85 8.63
C ASN A 219 0.18 15.04 7.31
N ASP A 220 1.10 15.35 6.40
CA ASP A 220 1.22 14.69 5.10
C ASP A 220 1.61 13.23 5.23
N VAL A 221 2.56 12.90 6.12
CA VAL A 221 3.03 11.52 6.30
C VAL A 221 1.92 10.56 6.75
N LEU A 222 1.01 11.01 7.64
CA LEU A 222 -0.14 10.21 8.05
C LEU A 222 -1.20 10.14 6.94
N THR A 223 -1.37 11.22 6.18
CA THR A 223 -2.30 11.27 5.05
C THR A 223 -1.87 10.28 3.98
N GLU A 224 -0.59 10.28 3.59
CA GLU A 224 0.00 9.34 2.64
C GLU A 224 -0.23 7.89 3.07
N LEU A 225 0.08 7.57 4.33
CA LEU A 225 -0.11 6.23 4.88
C LEU A 225 -1.58 5.76 4.77
N LEU A 226 -2.53 6.61 5.19
CA LEU A 226 -3.95 6.26 5.17
C LEU A 226 -4.49 6.12 3.75
N LEU A 227 -4.07 6.99 2.83
CA LEU A 227 -4.43 6.90 1.42
C LEU A 227 -3.86 5.63 0.77
N ALA A 228 -2.59 5.32 1.02
CA ALA A 228 -1.97 4.07 0.55
C ALA A 228 -2.70 2.85 1.11
N LEU A 229 -3.19 2.91 2.37
CA LEU A 229 -3.94 1.81 2.99
C LEU A 229 -5.32 1.63 2.36
N VAL A 230 -6.02 2.73 2.06
CA VAL A 230 -7.30 2.69 1.32
C VAL A 230 -7.09 2.05 -0.05
N VAL A 231 -6.11 2.52 -0.83
CA VAL A 231 -5.84 1.98 -2.17
C VAL A 231 -5.41 0.51 -2.08
N TRP A 232 -4.55 0.15 -1.14
CA TRP A 232 -4.13 -1.24 -0.92
C TRP A 232 -5.31 -2.17 -0.61
N GLN A 233 -6.25 -1.72 0.23
CA GLN A 233 -7.45 -2.51 0.51
C GLN A 233 -8.34 -2.65 -0.71
N LEU A 234 -8.57 -1.56 -1.46
CA LEU A 234 -9.38 -1.59 -2.68
C LEU A 234 -8.80 -2.54 -3.73
N VAL A 235 -7.48 -2.51 -3.94
CA VAL A 235 -6.78 -3.41 -4.87
C VAL A 235 -6.89 -4.87 -4.45
N ARG A 236 -6.85 -5.17 -3.15
CA ARG A 236 -6.93 -6.54 -2.65
C ARG A 236 -8.34 -7.11 -2.58
N MET A 237 -9.36 -6.27 -2.65
CA MET A 237 -10.74 -6.69 -2.53
C MET A 237 -11.22 -7.32 -3.84
N ASN A 238 -11.58 -8.59 -3.78
CA ASN A 238 -12.36 -9.24 -4.81
C ASN A 238 -13.85 -8.94 -4.63
N SER A 239 -14.66 -9.39 -5.58
CA SER A 239 -16.10 -9.16 -5.54
C SER A 239 -16.73 -9.68 -4.24
N ASP A 240 -16.39 -10.89 -3.81
CA ASP A 240 -16.95 -11.48 -2.58
C ASP A 240 -16.51 -10.73 -1.30
N ASP A 241 -15.47 -9.92 -1.38
CA ASP A 241 -14.94 -9.17 -0.24
C ASP A 241 -15.75 -7.90 0.09
N TRP A 242 -16.63 -7.43 -0.80
CA TRP A 242 -17.52 -6.26 -0.59
C TRP A 242 -18.66 -6.54 0.41
N THR A 243 -18.27 -6.90 1.63
CA THR A 243 -19.13 -7.15 2.79
C THR A 243 -19.42 -5.85 3.56
N ALA A 244 -20.47 -5.85 4.39
CA ALA A 244 -20.81 -4.69 5.24
C ALA A 244 -19.65 -4.29 6.14
N ARG A 245 -18.96 -5.27 6.72
CA ARG A 245 -17.85 -5.05 7.64
C ARG A 245 -16.64 -4.40 6.96
N ARG A 246 -16.26 -4.89 5.76
CA ARG A 246 -15.14 -4.30 5.03
C ARG A 246 -15.46 -2.91 4.48
N THR A 247 -16.69 -2.69 4.01
CA THR A 247 -17.14 -1.36 3.56
C THR A 247 -17.24 -0.36 4.71
N LEU A 248 -17.68 -0.80 5.90
CA LEU A 248 -17.59 0.00 7.13
C LEU A 248 -16.14 0.35 7.45
N GLY A 249 -15.22 -0.61 7.40
CA GLY A 249 -13.79 -0.40 7.63
C GLY A 249 -13.17 0.61 6.65
N LEU A 250 -13.46 0.49 5.36
CA LEU A 250 -13.06 1.46 4.34
C LEU A 250 -13.63 2.85 4.63
N GLY A 251 -14.90 2.93 5.01
CA GLY A 251 -15.55 4.18 5.40
C GLY A 251 -14.85 4.85 6.58
N VAL A 252 -14.56 4.09 7.63
CA VAL A 252 -13.78 4.59 8.79
C VAL A 252 -12.41 5.10 8.35
N MET A 253 -11.70 4.36 7.49
CA MET A 253 -10.39 4.80 6.98
C MET A 253 -10.46 6.07 6.13
N LEU A 254 -11.47 6.21 5.27
CA LEU A 254 -11.72 7.45 4.51
C LEU A 254 -12.01 8.62 5.45
N GLY A 255 -12.82 8.40 6.48
CA GLY A 255 -13.10 9.40 7.52
C GLY A 255 -11.85 9.80 8.30
N LEU A 256 -10.98 8.84 8.65
CA LEU A 256 -9.71 9.11 9.32
C LEU A 256 -8.72 9.86 8.41
N ALA A 257 -8.64 9.51 7.13
CA ALA A 257 -7.83 10.24 6.15
C ALA A 257 -8.31 11.69 6.03
N PHE A 258 -9.62 11.89 5.94
CA PHE A 258 -10.24 13.21 5.93
C PHE A 258 -9.95 13.98 7.23
N LEU A 259 -10.01 13.31 8.38
CA LEU A 259 -9.65 13.87 9.69
C LEU A 259 -8.13 14.09 9.86
N THR A 260 -7.30 13.71 8.90
CA THR A 260 -5.87 14.04 8.87
C THR A 260 -5.60 15.27 8.01
N LYS A 261 -6.18 15.30 6.80
CA LYS A 261 -6.05 16.40 5.86
C LYS A 261 -7.29 16.43 4.96
N MET A 262 -7.98 17.57 4.90
CA MET A 262 -9.22 17.72 4.11
C MET A 262 -8.97 17.39 2.62
N GLN A 263 -7.76 17.64 2.12
CA GLN A 263 -7.33 17.38 0.74
C GLN A 263 -7.28 15.89 0.36
N SER A 264 -7.51 14.97 1.31
CA SER A 264 -7.66 13.53 1.05
C SER A 264 -9.01 13.15 0.42
N TYR A 265 -9.93 14.11 0.23
CA TYR A 265 -11.25 13.87 -0.38
C TYR A 265 -11.26 13.12 -1.73
N PRO A 266 -10.22 13.17 -2.61
CA PRO A 266 -10.20 12.36 -3.83
C PRO A 266 -10.32 10.85 -3.58
N ALA A 267 -9.90 10.37 -2.41
CA ALA A 267 -10.02 8.96 -2.02
C ALA A 267 -11.47 8.47 -2.00
N PHE A 268 -12.43 9.36 -1.70
CA PHE A 268 -13.86 9.04 -1.75
C PHE A 268 -14.30 8.71 -3.17
N GLY A 269 -13.81 9.47 -4.16
CA GLY A 269 -14.05 9.23 -5.58
C GLY A 269 -13.45 7.89 -6.03
N VAL A 270 -12.21 7.60 -5.64
CA VAL A 270 -11.56 6.31 -5.95
C VAL A 270 -12.34 5.13 -5.36
N ALA A 271 -12.77 5.24 -4.10
CA ALA A 271 -13.57 4.21 -3.45
C ALA A 271 -14.95 4.03 -4.10
N LEU A 272 -15.59 5.13 -4.53
CA LEU A 272 -16.85 5.09 -5.27
C LEU A 272 -16.67 4.37 -6.62
N VAL A 273 -15.64 4.74 -7.38
CA VAL A 273 -15.35 4.11 -8.68
C VAL A 273 -15.08 2.62 -8.49
N ALA A 274 -14.31 2.23 -7.48
CA ALA A 274 -14.05 0.82 -7.19
C ALA A 274 -15.35 0.04 -6.86
N LEU A 275 -16.24 0.62 -6.05
CA LEU A 275 -17.54 0.02 -5.73
C LEU A 275 -18.44 -0.10 -6.97
N VAL A 276 -18.50 0.94 -7.80
CA VAL A 276 -19.30 0.95 -9.02
C VAL A 276 -18.77 -0.05 -10.04
N TRP A 277 -17.45 -0.11 -10.20
CA TRP A 277 -16.76 -1.05 -11.08
C TRP A 277 -17.02 -2.51 -10.66
N ASP A 278 -16.89 -2.83 -9.37
CA ASP A 278 -17.20 -4.18 -8.88
C ASP A 278 -18.68 -4.53 -9.07
N GLY A 279 -19.58 -3.58 -8.76
CA GLY A 279 -21.01 -3.77 -8.94
C GLY A 279 -21.40 -4.06 -10.38
N TRP A 280 -20.78 -3.36 -11.33
CA TRP A 280 -20.97 -3.59 -12.77
C TRP A 280 -20.39 -4.94 -13.21
N ARG A 281 -19.15 -5.25 -12.85
CA ARG A 281 -18.47 -6.51 -13.23
C ARG A 281 -19.18 -7.75 -12.68
N SER A 282 -19.64 -7.68 -11.44
CA SER A 282 -20.28 -8.79 -10.74
C SER A 282 -21.80 -8.80 -10.88
N ARG A 283 -22.36 -7.93 -11.74
CA ARG A 283 -23.80 -7.77 -12.00
C ARG A 283 -24.63 -7.68 -10.71
N ARG A 284 -24.12 -6.94 -9.72
CA ARG A 284 -24.81 -6.75 -8.44
C ARG A 284 -26.04 -5.88 -8.63
N THR A 285 -27.07 -6.16 -7.85
CA THR A 285 -28.28 -5.31 -7.82
C THR A 285 -27.93 -3.90 -7.34
N CYS A 286 -28.56 -2.88 -7.93
CA CYS A 286 -28.43 -1.48 -7.52
C CYS A 286 -28.64 -1.28 -6.01
N ARG A 287 -29.63 -1.97 -5.42
CA ARG A 287 -29.89 -1.96 -3.97
C ARG A 287 -28.65 -2.33 -3.14
N THR A 288 -27.90 -3.34 -3.54
CA THR A 288 -26.68 -3.77 -2.85
C THR A 288 -25.60 -2.69 -2.96
N MET A 289 -25.41 -2.13 -4.16
CA MET A 289 -24.42 -1.07 -4.38
C MET A 289 -24.74 0.17 -3.54
N VAL A 290 -26.00 0.63 -3.55
CA VAL A 290 -26.47 1.75 -2.73
C VAL A 290 -26.28 1.46 -1.24
N THR A 291 -26.62 0.26 -0.78
CA THR A 291 -26.43 -0.12 0.63
C THR A 291 -24.95 -0.09 1.03
N ARG A 292 -24.06 -0.63 0.20
CA ARG A 292 -22.61 -0.62 0.45
C ARG A 292 -22.03 0.79 0.41
N GLY A 293 -22.46 1.61 -0.55
CA GLY A 293 -22.09 3.02 -0.63
C GLY A 293 -22.56 3.80 0.59
N ALA A 294 -23.80 3.62 1.02
CA ALA A 294 -24.36 4.26 2.20
C ALA A 294 -23.62 3.87 3.49
N ILE A 295 -23.25 2.59 3.66
CA ILE A 295 -22.43 2.15 4.81
C ILE A 295 -21.06 2.82 4.77
N MET A 296 -20.38 2.80 3.62
CA MET A 296 -19.02 3.33 3.47
C MET A 296 -18.98 4.84 3.69
N PHE A 297 -19.80 5.61 2.98
CA PHE A 297 -19.82 7.07 3.09
C PHE A 297 -20.51 7.57 4.36
N GLY A 298 -21.53 6.84 4.84
CA GLY A 298 -22.15 7.11 6.14
C GLY A 298 -21.15 6.96 7.28
N ALA A 299 -20.33 5.90 7.26
CA ALA A 299 -19.28 5.71 8.26
C ALA A 299 -18.19 6.79 8.18
N ALA A 300 -17.73 7.14 6.98
CA ALA A 300 -16.77 8.22 6.79
C ALA A 300 -17.30 9.56 7.30
N LEU A 301 -18.56 9.87 7.00
CA LEU A 301 -19.26 11.05 7.50
C LEU A 301 -19.34 11.02 9.02
N LEU A 302 -19.80 9.92 9.64
CA LEU A 302 -19.90 9.80 11.09
C LEU A 302 -18.56 10.02 11.81
N VAL A 303 -17.46 9.55 11.22
CA VAL A 303 -16.11 9.80 11.75
C VAL A 303 -15.75 11.28 11.62
N ALA A 304 -15.98 11.90 10.47
CA ALA A 304 -15.62 13.29 10.21
C ALA A 304 -16.56 14.33 10.87
N LEU A 305 -17.81 13.93 11.16
CA LEU A 305 -18.91 14.81 11.53
C LEU A 305 -18.63 15.68 12.77
N PRO A 306 -18.08 15.18 13.89
CA PRO A 306 -17.86 16.00 15.07
C PRO A 306 -16.94 17.19 14.79
N TRP A 307 -15.92 16.98 13.95
CA TRP A 307 -15.01 18.05 13.57
C TRP A 307 -15.64 19.00 12.54
N LEU A 308 -16.41 18.49 11.57
CA LEU A 308 -17.13 19.33 10.62
C LEU A 308 -18.13 20.25 11.33
N VAL A 309 -18.93 19.71 12.26
CA VAL A 309 -19.90 20.49 13.04
C VAL A 309 -19.24 21.56 13.89
N ARG A 310 -18.06 21.28 14.46
CA ARG A 310 -17.29 22.26 15.23
C ARG A 310 -16.80 23.45 14.39
N ASN A 311 -16.56 23.24 13.09
CA ASN A 311 -15.95 24.22 12.20
C ASN A 311 -16.92 24.76 11.12
N ALA A 312 -18.22 24.48 11.24
CA ALA A 312 -19.29 25.00 10.38
C ALA A 312 -19.77 26.37 10.89
#